data_AF-A0A9E2IUL2-F1
#
_entry.id   AF-A0A9E2IUL2-F1
#
_cell.length_a   1.000
_cell.length_b   1.000
_cell.length_c   1.000
_cell.angle_alpha   90.00
_cell.angle_beta   90.00
_cell.angle_gamma   90.00
#
_symmetry.space_group_name_H-M   'P 1'
#
loop_
_entity.id
_entity.type
_entity.pdbx_description
1 polymer ?
#
loop_
_entity_poly.entity_id
_entity_poly.type
_entity_poly.pdbx_seq_one_letter_code
_entity_poly.pdbx_strand_id
1 'polypeptide(L)'
;RFKYILVDEYQDTNASQYLWLRLLAQTRKNICCVGDDDQSIYGWRGAEVDNILRFDKDFPGATIIRLECNYRSTAHILGAASHLIAHNEGRFGKTLFTDRDDPDDGKVNVHAAWDSDEEARAVGEEIEQAQRKGHNLNDMAILVRASFQTRAFEDRFIEIGLNYRVIGGPRFYERLEIRDAMAFFRVVAQGADDLAFERIVNVPKRGLGEAAIRQIHDTARALRIPMLEAAAKLAESDELKPKPRAALREVTANFARWQAAIETTPHNELAETILEESGYTDMWKNDRSAEAPGRLENLKELIRSMEEYESLRSFLEHVALVMDAEQNAELDAVNIMTLHSAKGLEFETVFLPGWEEGLFPHQRALDEGGRSGLEEERRLAYVGLTRAKKNLHIWFVSNRRIHGLWQSTIPSRFLDELPEAHVEVADAGNSYGGYGGSSFASGRGGRQNPYGASRFDDVGGGSFSNTYATPGWQRAQQNRSEATDRNWGTRSGHQVERIGYGETDSGFGAGRTSVKSRTIDGELVAKSVSNEPSPFSVGDRVFHQKFGNGNVSAIDGNKLTIDFDKAGQKRVLDGFVTGV
;
A
#
# COMPACT_ATOMS: atom_id res chain seq x y z
N ARG A 1 -37.02 19.05 -26.14
CA ARG A 1 -35.67 19.68 -26.16
C ARG A 1 -34.62 18.71 -26.69
N PHE A 2 -34.45 17.52 -26.12
CA PHE A 2 -33.46 16.55 -26.58
C PHE A 2 -33.97 15.77 -27.80
N LYS A 3 -33.31 15.94 -28.96
CA LYS A 3 -33.62 15.21 -30.21
C LYS A 3 -32.73 13.99 -30.39
N TYR A 4 -31.49 14.06 -29.91
CA TYR A 4 -30.50 13.00 -29.88
C TYR A 4 -29.86 13.03 -28.49
N ILE A 5 -29.62 11.86 -27.92
CA ILE A 5 -28.98 11.68 -26.61
C ILE A 5 -27.71 10.85 -26.86
N LEU A 6 -26.57 11.39 -26.47
CA LEU A 6 -25.28 10.72 -26.52
C LEU A 6 -24.83 10.52 -25.07
N VAL A 7 -24.45 9.28 -24.73
CA VAL A 7 -23.98 8.93 -23.39
C VAL A 7 -22.66 8.20 -23.54
N ASP A 8 -21.65 8.67 -22.82
CA ASP A 8 -20.34 8.02 -22.73
C ASP A 8 -20.20 7.34 -21.36
N GLU A 9 -19.25 6.41 -21.22
CA GLU A 9 -19.01 5.64 -20.00
C GLU A 9 -20.28 4.97 -19.43
N TYR A 10 -21.14 4.46 -20.32
CA TYR A 10 -22.48 3.96 -19.97
C TYR A 10 -22.46 2.77 -18.98
N GLN A 11 -21.36 2.01 -18.95
CA GLN A 11 -21.15 0.91 -18.01
C GLN A 11 -21.11 1.35 -16.54
N ASP A 12 -20.75 2.62 -16.26
CA ASP A 12 -20.64 3.14 -14.90
C ASP A 12 -21.94 3.79 -14.41
N THR A 13 -23.04 3.63 -15.15
CA THR A 13 -24.32 4.24 -14.79
C THR A 13 -24.96 3.50 -13.61
N ASN A 14 -25.42 4.28 -12.62
CA ASN A 14 -26.23 3.75 -11.53
C ASN A 14 -27.72 3.67 -11.90
N ALA A 15 -28.50 2.96 -11.10
CA ALA A 15 -29.94 2.75 -11.33
C ALA A 15 -30.72 4.06 -11.56
N SER A 16 -30.37 5.15 -10.85
CA SER A 16 -31.05 6.43 -11.00
C SER A 16 -30.73 7.11 -12.33
N GLN A 17 -29.45 7.12 -12.73
CA GLN A 17 -29.01 7.66 -14.01
C GLN A 17 -29.60 6.88 -15.18
N TYR A 18 -29.58 5.55 -15.09
CA TYR A 18 -30.18 4.66 -16.08
C TYR A 18 -31.69 4.92 -16.26
N LEU A 19 -32.47 4.96 -15.17
CA LEU A 19 -33.92 5.20 -15.23
C LEU A 19 -34.23 6.59 -15.81
N TRP A 20 -33.44 7.60 -15.44
CA TRP A 20 -33.59 8.95 -15.98
C TRP A 20 -33.32 9.01 -17.49
N LEU A 21 -32.23 8.39 -17.96
CA LEU A 21 -31.91 8.29 -19.38
C LEU A 21 -33.00 7.55 -20.15
N ARG A 22 -33.53 6.47 -19.59
CA ARG A 22 -34.64 5.70 -20.18
C ARG A 22 -35.88 6.57 -20.36
N LEU A 23 -36.29 7.34 -19.35
CA LEU A 23 -37.42 8.25 -19.44
C LEU A 23 -37.23 9.33 -20.51
N LEU A 24 -36.01 9.90 -20.62
CA LEU A 24 -35.70 10.89 -21.65
C LEU A 24 -35.72 10.30 -23.07
N ALA A 25 -35.27 9.06 -23.23
CA ALA A 25 -35.16 8.40 -24.53
C ALA A 25 -36.49 7.81 -25.02
N GLN A 26 -37.47 7.53 -24.16
CA GLN A 26 -38.72 6.85 -24.53
C GLN A 26 -39.52 7.53 -25.67
N THR A 27 -39.55 8.86 -25.73
CA THR A 27 -40.37 9.59 -26.73
C THR A 27 -39.80 9.51 -28.15
N ARG A 28 -38.47 9.62 -28.31
CA ARG A 28 -37.82 9.74 -29.63
C ARG A 28 -36.91 8.57 -29.98
N LYS A 29 -36.48 7.78 -28.99
CA LYS A 29 -35.60 6.60 -29.11
C LYS A 29 -34.27 6.85 -29.82
N ASN A 30 -33.87 8.12 -29.96
CA ASN A 30 -32.60 8.53 -30.53
C ASN A 30 -31.54 8.61 -29.42
N ILE A 31 -31.14 7.46 -28.90
CA ILE A 31 -30.10 7.34 -27.88
C ILE A 31 -28.94 6.52 -28.45
N CYS A 32 -27.72 7.02 -28.26
CA CYS A 32 -26.49 6.31 -28.56
C CYS A 32 -25.65 6.30 -27.28
N CYS A 33 -25.38 5.11 -26.78
CA CYS A 33 -24.53 4.89 -25.62
C CYS A 33 -23.22 4.26 -26.07
N VAL A 34 -22.13 4.77 -25.52
CA VAL A 34 -20.78 4.23 -25.66
C VAL A 34 -20.34 3.76 -24.28
N GLY A 35 -19.68 2.62 -24.23
CA GLY A 35 -19.18 2.07 -22.98
C GLY A 35 -18.51 0.71 -23.20
N ASP A 36 -17.85 0.26 -22.17
CA ASP A 36 -17.10 -0.99 -22.14
C ASP A 36 -17.38 -1.72 -20.83
N ASP A 37 -18.04 -2.87 -20.89
CA ASP A 37 -18.37 -3.72 -19.73
C ASP A 37 -17.13 -4.23 -18.99
N ASP A 38 -16.00 -4.41 -19.69
CA ASP A 38 -14.72 -4.80 -19.08
C ASP A 38 -14.05 -3.62 -18.33
N GLN A 39 -14.55 -2.38 -18.50
CA GLN A 39 -14.05 -1.17 -17.81
C GLN A 39 -15.03 -0.60 -16.77
N SER A 40 -15.98 -1.41 -16.31
CA SER A 40 -16.90 -1.06 -15.21
C SER A 40 -16.21 -1.26 -13.85
N ILE A 41 -15.79 -0.18 -13.20
CA ILE A 41 -14.96 -0.22 -11.97
C ILE A 41 -15.50 0.67 -10.82
N TYR A 42 -16.72 1.18 -10.95
CA TYR A 42 -17.39 1.97 -9.90
C TYR A 42 -18.57 1.23 -9.25
N GLY A 43 -18.50 -0.11 -9.12
CA GLY A 43 -19.55 -0.92 -8.50
C GLY A 43 -19.86 -0.45 -7.08
N TRP A 44 -18.83 -0.09 -6.32
CA TRP A 44 -18.94 0.50 -4.98
C TRP A 44 -19.70 1.85 -4.92
N ARG A 45 -19.84 2.58 -6.05
CA ARG A 45 -20.69 3.79 -6.16
C ARG A 45 -22.11 3.49 -6.63
N GLY A 46 -22.46 2.21 -6.77
CA GLY A 46 -23.74 1.74 -7.27
C GLY A 46 -23.85 1.70 -8.79
N ALA A 47 -22.72 1.66 -9.52
CA ALA A 47 -22.74 1.38 -10.95
C ALA A 47 -23.19 -0.07 -11.20
N GLU A 48 -24.06 -0.27 -12.19
CA GLU A 48 -24.56 -1.60 -12.56
C GLU A 48 -24.15 -1.94 -13.99
N VAL A 49 -23.17 -2.83 -14.15
CA VAL A 49 -22.70 -3.28 -15.47
C VAL A 49 -23.83 -3.94 -16.29
N ASP A 50 -24.84 -4.47 -15.61
CA ASP A 50 -26.05 -5.01 -16.22
C ASP A 50 -26.79 -3.98 -17.09
N ASN A 51 -26.64 -2.68 -16.82
CA ASN A 51 -27.27 -1.62 -17.61
C ASN A 51 -26.79 -1.61 -19.06
N ILE A 52 -25.48 -1.82 -19.29
CA ILE A 52 -24.93 -1.91 -20.64
C ILE A 52 -25.23 -3.28 -21.28
N LEU A 53 -25.18 -4.35 -20.50
CA LEU A 53 -25.46 -5.73 -20.97
C LEU A 53 -26.92 -5.93 -21.40
N ARG A 54 -27.85 -5.15 -20.85
CA ARG A 54 -29.30 -5.24 -21.15
C ARG A 54 -29.79 -4.17 -22.14
N PHE A 55 -28.88 -3.38 -22.72
CA PHE A 55 -29.25 -2.25 -23.56
C PHE A 55 -30.13 -2.65 -24.76
N ASP A 56 -29.84 -3.78 -25.40
CA ASP A 56 -30.61 -4.34 -26.51
C ASP A 56 -32.04 -4.77 -26.12
N LYS A 57 -32.20 -5.26 -24.89
CA LYS A 57 -33.50 -5.64 -24.31
C LYS A 57 -34.33 -4.42 -23.94
N ASP A 58 -33.69 -3.39 -23.39
CA ASP A 58 -34.36 -2.17 -22.92
C ASP A 58 -34.69 -1.19 -24.05
N PHE A 59 -33.90 -1.20 -25.13
CA PHE A 59 -34.14 -0.44 -26.35
C PHE A 59 -34.27 -1.37 -27.57
N PRO A 60 -35.43 -2.04 -27.74
CA PRO A 60 -35.65 -2.93 -28.88
C PRO A 60 -35.42 -2.21 -30.22
N GLY A 61 -34.59 -2.82 -31.07
CA GLY A 61 -34.16 -2.24 -32.35
C GLY A 61 -32.85 -1.46 -32.27
N ALA A 62 -32.18 -1.43 -31.12
CA ALA A 62 -30.82 -0.89 -31.00
C ALA A 62 -29.84 -1.64 -31.93
N THR A 63 -29.00 -0.88 -32.62
CA THR A 63 -27.89 -1.43 -33.40
C THR A 63 -26.66 -1.52 -32.50
N ILE A 64 -26.09 -2.71 -32.35
CA ILE A 64 -24.87 -2.94 -31.58
C ILE A 64 -23.68 -2.88 -32.54
N ILE A 65 -22.73 -1.98 -32.27
CA ILE A 65 -21.48 -1.85 -33.02
C ILE A 65 -20.34 -2.17 -32.06
N ARG A 66 -19.48 -3.13 -32.44
CA ARG A 66 -18.28 -3.49 -31.68
C ARG A 66 -17.06 -2.86 -32.33
N LEU A 67 -16.27 -2.14 -31.54
CA LEU A 67 -15.00 -1.57 -31.97
C LEU A 67 -13.89 -2.47 -31.41
N GLU A 68 -13.30 -3.29 -32.27
CA GLU A 68 -12.33 -4.33 -31.87
C GLU A 68 -10.87 -3.93 -32.18
N CYS A 69 -10.65 -2.94 -33.06
CA CYS A 69 -9.32 -2.40 -33.32
C CYS A 69 -8.94 -1.38 -32.23
N ASN A 70 -7.86 -1.67 -31.52
CA ASN A 70 -7.23 -0.81 -30.53
C ASN A 70 -6.06 -0.05 -31.16
N TYR A 71 -6.04 1.27 -30.95
CA TYR A 71 -5.03 2.18 -31.52
C TYR A 71 -4.00 2.67 -30.49
N ARG A 72 -4.13 2.26 -29.23
CA ARG A 72 -3.35 2.75 -28.09
C ARG A 72 -2.15 1.86 -27.79
N SER A 73 -2.42 0.58 -27.54
CA SER A 73 -1.51 -0.36 -26.88
C SER A 73 -0.89 -1.34 -27.88
N THR A 74 0.29 -1.85 -27.54
CA THR A 74 0.98 -2.91 -28.31
C THR A 74 0.22 -4.23 -28.28
N ALA A 75 0.57 -5.13 -29.20
CA ALA A 75 0.00 -6.47 -29.26
C ALA A 75 0.26 -7.28 -27.97
N HIS A 76 1.43 -7.11 -27.34
CA HIS A 76 1.75 -7.78 -26.08
C HIS A 76 0.89 -7.31 -24.91
N ILE A 77 0.70 -6.00 -24.76
CA ILE A 77 -0.17 -5.44 -23.70
C ILE A 77 -1.62 -5.91 -23.91
N LEU A 78 -2.12 -5.86 -25.15
CA LEU A 78 -3.49 -6.28 -25.46
C LEU A 78 -3.70 -7.78 -25.28
N GLY A 79 -2.72 -8.61 -25.64
CA GLY A 79 -2.75 -10.05 -25.42
C GLY A 79 -2.81 -10.38 -23.92
N ALA A 80 -1.98 -9.72 -23.11
CA ALA A 80 -2.01 -9.86 -21.66
C ALA A 80 -3.36 -9.44 -21.05
N ALA A 81 -3.87 -8.26 -21.41
CA ALA A 81 -5.13 -7.74 -20.90
C ALA A 81 -6.34 -8.60 -21.33
N SER A 82 -6.37 -9.04 -22.59
CA SER A 82 -7.46 -9.86 -23.13
C SER A 82 -7.53 -11.24 -22.49
N HIS A 83 -6.38 -11.86 -22.22
CA HIS A 83 -6.34 -13.14 -21.52
C HIS A 83 -6.74 -13.00 -20.04
N LEU A 84 -6.29 -11.93 -19.38
CA LEU A 84 -6.67 -11.66 -17.99
C LEU A 84 -8.18 -11.54 -17.87
N ILE A 85 -8.82 -10.67 -18.67
CA ILE A 85 -10.26 -10.39 -18.57
C ILE A 85 -11.15 -11.54 -19.03
N ALA A 86 -10.65 -12.46 -19.86
CA ALA A 86 -11.39 -13.63 -20.32
C ALA A 86 -11.84 -14.58 -19.18
N HIS A 87 -11.25 -14.46 -17.99
CA HIS A 87 -11.63 -15.22 -16.80
C HIS A 87 -12.93 -14.73 -16.13
N ASN A 88 -13.43 -13.52 -16.49
CA ASN A 88 -14.72 -13.03 -16.00
C ASN A 88 -15.89 -13.66 -16.78
N GLU A 89 -16.97 -14.00 -16.06
CA GLU A 89 -18.22 -14.43 -16.68
C GLU A 89 -19.14 -13.23 -16.99
N GLY A 90 -20.17 -13.44 -17.81
CA GLY A 90 -21.22 -12.43 -18.01
C GLY A 90 -20.79 -11.18 -18.79
N ARG A 91 -19.76 -11.27 -19.64
CA ARG A 91 -19.25 -10.16 -20.47
C ARG A 91 -19.72 -10.24 -21.93
N PHE A 92 -19.62 -9.13 -22.65
CA PHE A 92 -19.69 -9.14 -24.11
C PHE A 92 -18.41 -9.78 -24.67
N GLY A 93 -18.56 -10.91 -25.38
CA GLY A 93 -17.44 -11.53 -26.08
C GLY A 93 -16.91 -10.61 -27.19
N LYS A 94 -15.72 -10.04 -26.97
CA LYS A 94 -14.96 -9.22 -27.93
C LYS A 94 -13.49 -9.61 -27.90
N THR A 95 -12.84 -9.51 -29.06
CA THR A 95 -11.40 -9.76 -29.20
C THR A 95 -10.75 -8.47 -29.67
N LEU A 96 -10.00 -7.82 -28.78
CA LEU A 96 -9.26 -6.62 -29.15
C LEU A 96 -7.99 -7.03 -29.90
N PHE A 97 -7.71 -6.35 -31.01
CA PHE A 97 -6.48 -6.49 -31.77
C PHE A 97 -5.92 -5.11 -32.12
N THR A 98 -4.65 -5.06 -32.51
CA THR A 98 -4.00 -3.83 -32.98
C THR A 98 -3.44 -4.06 -34.37
N ASP A 99 -3.52 -3.04 -35.22
CA ASP A 99 -2.88 -3.04 -36.55
C ASP A 99 -1.40 -2.64 -36.46
N ARG A 100 -0.92 -2.27 -35.27
CA ARG A 100 0.49 -2.00 -34.95
C ARG A 100 1.11 -3.27 -34.39
N ASP A 101 1.60 -4.10 -35.28
CA ASP A 101 2.42 -5.26 -34.93
C ASP A 101 3.88 -4.92 -35.26
N ASP A 102 4.54 -4.25 -34.32
CA ASP A 102 5.98 -3.97 -34.41
C ASP A 102 6.73 -5.12 -33.73
N PRO A 103 7.59 -5.88 -34.44
CA PRO A 103 8.37 -6.96 -33.86
C PRO A 103 9.30 -6.51 -32.72
N ASP A 104 9.63 -5.21 -32.67
CA ASP A 104 10.48 -4.62 -31.63
C ASP A 104 9.69 -4.21 -30.37
N ASP A 105 8.35 -4.34 -30.36
CA ASP A 105 7.53 -4.06 -29.18
C ASP A 105 7.86 -5.06 -28.05
N GLY A 106 8.22 -4.52 -26.89
CA GLY A 106 8.56 -5.31 -25.71
C GLY A 106 7.36 -6.07 -25.13
N LYS A 107 7.66 -7.17 -24.43
CA LYS A 107 6.66 -7.89 -23.64
C LYS A 107 6.31 -7.11 -22.36
N VAL A 108 5.20 -7.51 -21.74
CA VAL A 108 4.88 -7.03 -20.39
C VAL A 108 5.90 -7.59 -19.41
N ASN A 109 6.57 -6.71 -18.68
CA ASN A 109 7.63 -7.09 -17.76
C ASN A 109 7.08 -7.30 -16.35
N VAL A 110 7.31 -8.48 -15.75
CA VAL A 110 6.94 -8.79 -14.38
C VAL A 110 8.20 -8.83 -13.51
N HIS A 111 8.19 -8.08 -12.43
CA HIS A 111 9.31 -7.89 -11.52
C HIS A 111 8.93 -8.33 -10.10
N ALA A 112 9.94 -8.77 -9.35
CA ALA A 112 9.82 -9.10 -7.94
C ALA A 112 10.77 -8.22 -7.12
N ALA A 113 10.31 -7.78 -5.95
CA ALA A 113 11.12 -7.09 -4.96
C ALA A 113 10.93 -7.70 -3.56
N TRP A 114 11.85 -7.44 -2.64
CA TRP A 114 11.74 -7.91 -1.26
C TRP A 114 10.66 -7.17 -0.50
N ASP A 115 10.64 -5.84 -0.61
CA ASP A 115 9.72 -4.96 0.11
C ASP A 115 9.32 -3.72 -0.69
N SER A 116 8.51 -2.85 -0.06
CA SER A 116 7.98 -1.63 -0.68
C SER A 116 9.07 -0.62 -1.03
N ASP A 117 10.17 -0.60 -0.29
CA ASP A 117 11.25 0.37 -0.49
C ASP A 117 12.15 -0.08 -1.65
N GLU A 118 12.40 -1.38 -1.77
CA GLU A 118 13.04 -1.95 -2.95
C GLU A 118 12.18 -1.83 -4.21
N GLU A 119 10.87 -2.06 -4.12
CA GLU A 119 9.91 -1.81 -5.21
C GLU A 119 9.99 -0.35 -5.69
N ALA A 120 9.96 0.61 -4.77
CA ALA A 120 10.08 2.03 -5.09
C ALA A 120 11.45 2.39 -5.69
N ARG A 121 12.53 1.83 -5.15
CA ARG A 121 13.89 2.03 -5.65
C ARG A 121 14.03 1.55 -7.09
N ALA A 122 13.59 0.33 -7.37
CA ALA A 122 13.73 -0.28 -8.68
C ALA A 122 12.84 0.40 -9.74
N VAL A 123 11.61 0.80 -9.37
CA VAL A 123 10.78 1.65 -10.24
C VAL A 123 11.45 3.00 -10.52
N GLY A 124 12.05 3.63 -9.51
CA GLY A 124 12.81 4.87 -9.69
C GLY A 124 14.01 4.69 -10.64
N GLU A 125 14.75 3.60 -10.51
CA GLU A 125 15.86 3.27 -11.42
C GLU A 125 15.39 3.05 -12.86
N GLU A 126 14.26 2.39 -13.09
CA GLU A 126 13.70 2.19 -14.43
C GLU A 126 13.25 3.52 -15.06
N ILE A 127 12.65 4.41 -14.26
CA ILE A 127 12.26 5.75 -14.70
C ILE A 127 13.50 6.58 -15.07
N GLU A 128 14.55 6.59 -14.24
CA GLU A 128 15.81 7.28 -14.57
C GLU A 128 16.44 6.72 -15.85
N GLN A 129 16.42 5.40 -16.05
CA GLN A 129 16.93 4.78 -17.27
C GLN A 129 16.12 5.20 -18.49
N ALA A 130 14.79 5.24 -18.40
CA ALA A 130 13.93 5.71 -19.47
C ALA A 130 14.17 7.21 -19.76
N GLN A 131 14.39 8.04 -18.73
CA GLN A 131 14.73 9.45 -18.88
C GLN A 131 16.09 9.63 -19.57
N ARG A 132 17.10 8.82 -19.23
CA ARG A 132 18.41 8.80 -19.92
C ARG A 132 18.28 8.42 -21.40
N LYS A 133 17.28 7.61 -21.76
CA LYS A 133 16.92 7.26 -23.14
C LYS A 133 16.09 8.37 -23.84
N GLY A 134 15.76 9.46 -23.14
CA GLY A 134 15.05 10.62 -23.70
C GLY A 134 13.53 10.56 -23.60
N HIS A 135 12.96 9.66 -22.78
CA HIS A 135 11.52 9.64 -22.52
C HIS A 135 11.13 10.72 -21.50
N ASN A 136 10.03 11.43 -21.75
CA ASN A 136 9.51 12.44 -20.82
C ASN A 136 8.86 11.77 -19.61
N LEU A 137 9.00 12.37 -18.43
CA LEU A 137 8.36 11.90 -17.20
C LEU A 137 6.83 12.00 -17.27
N ASN A 138 6.30 12.99 -18.00
CA ASN A 138 4.87 13.18 -18.22
C ASN A 138 4.20 12.01 -18.95
N ASP A 139 4.98 11.27 -19.73
CA ASP A 139 4.52 10.09 -20.46
C ASP A 139 4.63 8.80 -19.61
N MET A 140 4.97 8.92 -18.33
CA MET A 140 5.10 7.82 -17.38
C MET A 140 4.09 7.94 -16.24
N ALA A 141 3.55 6.80 -15.81
CA ALA A 141 2.65 6.74 -14.66
C ALA A 141 2.85 5.51 -13.78
N ILE A 142 2.64 5.69 -12.48
CA ILE A 142 2.62 4.65 -11.46
C ILE A 142 1.18 4.53 -10.95
N LEU A 143 0.56 3.38 -11.20
CA LEU A 143 -0.85 3.15 -10.88
C LEU A 143 -0.98 2.22 -9.68
N VAL A 144 -1.27 2.80 -8.51
CA VAL A 144 -1.42 2.07 -7.25
C VAL A 144 -2.86 1.59 -7.04
N ARG A 145 -3.05 0.49 -6.31
CA ARG A 145 -4.40 0.03 -5.93
C ARG A 145 -4.97 0.87 -4.78
N ALA A 146 -4.12 1.27 -3.84
CA ALA A 146 -4.50 2.03 -2.65
C ALA A 146 -3.57 3.23 -2.44
N SER A 147 -4.12 4.32 -1.92
CA SER A 147 -3.40 5.59 -1.73
C SER A 147 -2.26 5.52 -0.73
N PHE A 148 -2.23 4.54 0.18
CA PHE A 148 -1.10 4.39 1.11
C PHE A 148 0.18 3.93 0.39
N GLN A 149 0.07 3.30 -0.78
CA GLN A 149 1.23 2.83 -1.54
C GLN A 149 2.03 3.98 -2.16
N THR A 150 1.42 5.16 -2.36
CA THR A 150 2.12 6.28 -3.03
C THR A 150 3.35 6.70 -2.25
N ARG A 151 3.28 6.62 -0.92
CA ARG A 151 4.31 7.08 0.01
C ARG A 151 5.72 6.59 -0.33
N ALA A 152 5.92 5.27 -0.47
CA ALA A 152 7.27 4.73 -0.70
C ALA A 152 7.88 5.29 -2.00
N PHE A 153 7.05 5.52 -3.02
CA PHE A 153 7.48 6.17 -4.26
C PHE A 153 7.77 7.66 -4.05
N GLU A 154 6.92 8.38 -3.32
CA GLU A 154 7.13 9.78 -2.98
C GLU A 154 8.48 9.96 -2.26
N ASP A 155 8.68 9.22 -1.16
CA ASP A 155 9.91 9.27 -0.34
C ASP A 155 11.16 8.98 -1.19
N ARG A 156 11.10 7.94 -2.03
CA ARG A 156 12.20 7.62 -2.96
C ARG A 156 12.46 8.72 -3.99
N PHE A 157 11.42 9.30 -4.58
CA PHE A 157 11.56 10.32 -5.60
C PHE A 157 12.11 11.63 -5.03
N ILE A 158 11.74 11.96 -3.80
CA ILE A 158 12.37 13.07 -3.07
C ILE A 158 13.86 12.80 -2.86
N GLU A 159 14.22 11.58 -2.40
CA GLU A 159 15.61 11.20 -2.12
C GLU A 159 16.52 11.38 -3.36
N ILE A 160 16.05 10.97 -4.53
CA ILE A 160 16.82 11.08 -5.80
C ILE A 160 16.58 12.39 -6.56
N GLY A 161 15.73 13.29 -6.05
CA GLY A 161 15.38 14.55 -6.71
C GLY A 161 14.59 14.38 -8.02
N LEU A 162 13.78 13.33 -8.13
CA LEU A 162 12.93 13.04 -9.27
C LEU A 162 11.57 13.75 -9.14
N ASN A 163 11.19 14.50 -10.17
CA ASN A 163 9.93 15.23 -10.17
C ASN A 163 8.74 14.28 -10.29
N TYR A 164 7.77 14.40 -9.39
CA TYR A 164 6.54 13.62 -9.40
C TYR A 164 5.30 14.46 -9.07
N ARG A 165 4.12 13.94 -9.43
CA ARG A 165 2.82 14.51 -9.07
C ARG A 165 1.85 13.41 -8.65
N VAL A 166 1.11 13.63 -7.56
CA VAL A 166 0.06 12.70 -7.11
C VAL A 166 -1.31 13.18 -7.59
N ILE A 167 -2.07 12.33 -8.28
CA ILE A 167 -3.41 12.63 -8.81
C ILE A 167 -4.47 11.82 -8.06
N GLY A 168 -5.54 12.48 -7.61
CA GLY A 168 -6.69 11.84 -6.96
C GLY A 168 -6.87 12.14 -5.47
N GLY A 169 -6.13 13.09 -4.91
CA GLY A 169 -6.29 13.60 -3.55
C GLY A 169 -5.20 14.62 -3.21
N PRO A 170 -5.33 15.40 -2.12
CA PRO A 170 -4.22 16.20 -1.62
C PRO A 170 -3.04 15.26 -1.32
N ARG A 171 -1.83 15.70 -1.65
CA ARG A 171 -0.60 14.94 -1.38
C ARG A 171 -0.50 14.66 0.12
N PHE A 172 0.27 13.66 0.53
CA PHE A 172 0.29 13.24 1.93
C PHE A 172 0.49 14.41 2.91
N TYR A 173 1.48 15.28 2.64
CA TYR A 173 1.78 16.46 3.47
C TYR A 173 0.80 17.63 3.31
N GLU A 174 -0.07 17.62 2.30
CA GLU A 174 -1.10 18.64 2.08
C GLU A 174 -2.42 18.33 2.79
N ARG A 175 -2.61 17.09 3.23
CA ARG A 175 -3.81 16.65 3.95
C ARG A 175 -4.00 17.50 5.21
N LEU A 176 -5.25 17.85 5.51
CA LEU A 176 -5.57 18.78 6.60
C LEU A 176 -4.97 18.31 7.93
N GLU A 177 -5.15 17.03 8.23
CA GLU A 177 -4.66 16.40 9.45
C GLU A 177 -3.13 16.38 9.54
N ILE A 178 -2.46 16.19 8.41
CA ILE A 178 -1.01 16.19 8.34
C ILE A 178 -0.48 17.62 8.46
N ARG A 179 -1.10 18.60 7.78
CA ARG A 179 -0.70 20.02 7.88
C ARG A 179 -0.84 20.57 9.30
N ASP A 180 -1.88 20.18 10.02
CA ASP A 180 -2.05 20.56 11.43
C ASP A 180 -0.99 19.91 12.32
N ALA A 181 -0.74 18.60 12.16
CA ALA A 181 0.31 17.90 12.89
C ALA A 181 1.69 18.53 12.63
N MET A 182 2.01 18.81 11.36
CA MET A 182 3.23 19.51 10.96
C MET A 182 3.34 20.91 11.58
N ALA A 183 2.24 21.64 11.71
CA ALA A 183 2.24 22.94 12.37
C ALA A 183 2.53 22.82 13.88
N PHE A 184 2.02 21.80 14.58
CA PHE A 184 2.45 21.52 15.96
C PHE A 184 3.95 21.27 16.04
N PHE A 185 4.47 20.41 15.17
CA PHE A 185 5.89 20.05 15.14
C PHE A 185 6.78 21.26 14.83
N ARG A 186 6.36 22.13 13.90
CA ARG A 186 7.06 23.37 13.56
C ARG A 186 7.12 24.35 14.73
N VAL A 187 6.03 24.56 15.47
CA VAL A 187 6.03 25.45 16.66
C VAL A 187 6.93 24.89 17.76
N VAL A 188 6.95 23.56 17.92
CA VAL A 188 7.87 22.91 18.86
C VAL A 188 9.32 23.10 18.41
N ALA A 189 9.67 22.80 17.15
CA ALA A 189 11.04 22.97 16.65
C ALA A 189 11.49 24.44 16.56
N GLN A 190 10.56 25.35 16.26
CA GLN A 190 10.77 26.78 16.06
C GLN A 190 9.62 27.58 16.69
N GLY A 191 9.79 27.98 17.95
CA GLY A 191 8.78 28.76 18.69
C GLY A 191 8.46 30.16 18.11
N ALA A 192 9.22 30.60 17.11
CA ALA A 192 9.02 31.85 16.38
C ALA A 192 8.09 31.72 15.16
N ASP A 193 7.54 30.52 14.91
CA ASP A 193 6.69 30.25 13.76
C ASP A 193 5.23 30.67 13.98
N ASP A 194 4.97 31.97 13.81
CA ASP A 194 3.67 32.59 14.07
C ASP A 194 2.54 32.01 13.19
N LEU A 195 2.84 31.70 11.92
CA LEU A 195 1.88 31.13 10.97
C LEU A 195 1.45 29.71 11.39
N ALA A 196 2.42 28.89 11.81
CA ALA A 196 2.11 27.56 12.33
C ALA A 196 1.30 27.66 13.63
N PHE A 197 1.69 28.54 14.56
CA PHE A 197 0.97 28.73 15.83
C PHE A 197 -0.46 29.20 15.61
N GLU A 198 -0.69 30.22 14.78
CA GLU A 198 -2.02 30.73 14.46
C GLU A 198 -2.94 29.62 13.89
N ARG A 199 -2.40 28.73 13.06
CA ARG A 199 -3.14 27.59 12.51
C ARG A 199 -3.67 26.65 13.59
N ILE A 200 -2.85 26.31 14.59
CA ILE A 200 -3.16 25.22 15.55
C ILE A 200 -3.63 25.71 16.92
N VAL A 201 -3.54 27.00 17.23
CA VAL A 201 -3.80 27.52 18.59
C VAL A 201 -5.20 27.16 19.08
N ASN A 202 -6.19 27.12 18.18
CA ASN A 202 -7.57 26.74 18.47
C ASN A 202 -8.00 25.42 17.80
N VAL A 203 -7.04 24.56 17.46
CA VAL A 203 -7.28 23.20 16.93
C VAL A 203 -6.62 22.17 17.86
N PRO A 204 -7.37 21.29 18.54
CA PRO A 204 -8.83 21.24 18.64
C PRO A 204 -9.44 22.50 19.27
N LYS A 205 -10.77 22.67 19.18
CA LYS A 205 -11.46 23.87 19.69
C LYS A 205 -11.25 24.05 21.19
N ARG A 206 -10.48 25.08 21.57
CA ARG A 206 -10.17 25.47 22.96
C ARG A 206 -10.98 26.66 23.46
N GLY A 207 -11.92 27.15 22.66
CA GLY A 207 -12.72 28.33 22.99
C GLY A 207 -11.98 29.65 22.81
N LEU A 208 -10.91 29.65 22.01
CA LEU A 208 -10.18 30.84 21.59
C LEU A 208 -10.87 31.41 20.34
N GLY A 209 -11.74 32.39 20.54
CA GLY A 209 -12.41 33.08 19.43
C GLY A 209 -11.48 34.07 18.71
N GLU A 210 -11.95 34.62 17.59
CA GLU A 210 -11.20 35.59 16.77
C GLU A 210 -10.68 36.79 17.58
N ALA A 211 -11.45 37.28 18.56
CA ALA A 211 -11.03 38.39 19.41
C ALA A 211 -9.79 38.07 20.26
N ALA A 212 -9.70 36.84 20.78
CA ALA A 212 -8.54 36.41 21.57
C ALA A 212 -7.31 36.24 20.67
N ILE A 213 -7.48 35.67 19.47
CA ILE A 213 -6.39 35.51 18.50
C ILE A 213 -5.88 36.88 18.03
N ARG A 214 -6.78 37.83 17.77
CA ARG A 214 -6.41 39.21 17.42
C ARG A 214 -5.63 39.90 18.54
N GLN A 215 -6.02 39.70 19.79
CA GLN A 215 -5.29 40.24 20.93
C GLN A 215 -3.88 39.66 21.05
N ILE A 216 -3.69 38.36 20.77
CA ILE A 216 -2.35 37.75 20.71
C ILE A 216 -1.50 38.42 19.62
N HIS A 217 -2.05 38.63 18.43
CA HIS A 217 -1.37 39.36 17.34
C HIS A 217 -0.98 40.78 17.74
N ASP A 218 -1.90 41.53 18.34
CA ASP A 218 -1.67 42.91 18.76
C ASP A 218 -0.57 42.99 19.82
N THR A 219 -0.59 42.08 20.80
CA THR A 219 0.46 41.99 21.84
C THR A 219 1.81 41.56 21.26
N ALA A 220 1.83 40.56 20.37
CA ALA A 220 3.05 40.11 19.69
C ALA A 220 3.70 41.27 18.92
N ARG A 221 2.90 42.03 18.17
CA ARG A 221 3.36 43.19 17.40
C ARG A 221 3.82 44.35 18.29
N ALA A 222 3.10 44.64 19.37
CA ALA A 222 3.43 45.72 20.30
C ALA A 222 4.75 45.46 21.03
N LEU A 223 4.97 44.21 21.44
CA LEU A 223 6.18 43.79 22.17
C LEU A 223 7.33 43.33 21.26
N ARG A 224 7.07 43.15 19.96
CA ARG A 224 8.02 42.61 18.96
C ARG A 224 8.57 41.24 19.35
N ILE A 225 7.67 40.37 19.80
CA ILE A 225 7.98 38.99 20.18
C ILE A 225 7.09 38.04 19.38
N PRO A 226 7.48 36.76 19.23
CA PRO A 226 6.62 35.77 18.59
C PRO A 226 5.26 35.59 19.28
N MET A 227 4.27 35.14 18.52
CA MET A 227 2.90 34.93 19.00
C MET A 227 2.82 33.93 20.16
N LEU A 228 3.65 32.89 20.17
CA LEU A 228 3.70 31.92 21.28
C LEU A 228 4.13 32.59 22.59
N GLU A 229 5.15 33.46 22.53
CA GLU A 229 5.62 34.21 23.70
C GLU A 229 4.57 35.27 24.13
N ALA A 230 3.94 35.95 23.17
CA ALA A 230 2.85 36.88 23.44
C ALA A 230 1.66 36.19 24.11
N ALA A 231 1.29 34.99 23.65
CA ALA A 231 0.24 34.18 24.25
C ALA A 231 0.58 33.80 25.70
N ALA A 232 1.84 33.45 25.99
CA ALA A 232 2.28 33.15 27.35
C ALA A 232 2.20 34.37 28.27
N LYS A 233 2.58 35.56 27.78
CA LYS A 233 2.44 36.81 28.55
C LYS A 233 0.97 37.19 28.77
N LEU A 234 0.13 37.05 27.75
CA LEU A 234 -1.31 37.30 27.87
C LEU A 234 -1.99 36.33 28.83
N ALA A 235 -1.55 35.07 28.87
CA ALA A 235 -2.05 34.06 29.80
C ALA A 235 -1.82 34.44 31.28
N GLU A 236 -0.74 35.17 31.57
CA GLU A 236 -0.41 35.69 32.90
C GLU A 236 -1.02 37.07 33.21
N SER A 237 -1.68 37.69 32.22
CA SER A 237 -2.33 38.99 32.37
C SER A 237 -3.81 38.88 32.77
N ASP A 238 -4.41 40.01 33.16
CA ASP A 238 -5.86 40.15 33.37
C ASP A 238 -6.60 40.70 32.12
N GLU A 239 -5.94 40.74 30.96
CA GLU A 239 -6.51 41.34 29.75
C GLU A 239 -7.48 40.41 28.99
N LEU A 240 -7.45 39.11 29.28
CA LEU A 240 -8.32 38.10 28.68
C LEU A 240 -9.39 37.61 29.65
N LYS A 241 -10.55 37.22 29.09
CA LYS A 241 -11.60 36.56 29.87
C LYS A 241 -11.08 35.25 30.50
N PRO A 242 -11.65 34.79 31.64
CA PRO A 242 -11.11 33.63 32.38
C PRO A 242 -10.94 32.35 31.56
N LYS A 243 -11.91 32.02 30.69
CA LYS A 243 -11.89 30.79 29.89
C LYS A 243 -10.81 30.80 28.78
N PRO A 244 -10.75 31.81 27.89
CA PRO A 244 -9.64 31.95 26.93
C PRO A 244 -8.26 32.02 27.60
N ARG A 245 -8.16 32.71 28.74
CA ARG A 245 -6.90 32.82 29.48
C ARG A 245 -6.42 31.47 30.01
N ALA A 246 -7.31 30.68 30.62
CA ALA A 246 -6.96 29.33 31.08
C ALA A 246 -6.52 28.43 29.93
N ALA A 247 -7.22 28.48 28.79
CA ALA A 247 -6.86 27.73 27.60
C ALA A 247 -5.49 28.13 27.04
N LEU A 248 -5.17 29.44 26.97
CA LEU A 248 -3.84 29.87 26.54
C LEU A 248 -2.76 29.42 27.50
N ARG A 249 -2.98 29.52 28.82
CA ARG A 249 -2.00 29.09 29.83
C ARG A 249 -1.63 27.61 29.64
N GLU A 250 -2.63 26.76 29.44
CA GLU A 250 -2.44 25.33 29.18
C GLU A 250 -1.65 25.10 27.89
N VAL A 251 -2.05 25.73 26.78
CA VAL A 251 -1.39 25.60 25.48
C VAL A 251 0.08 26.03 25.54
N THR A 252 0.35 27.19 26.13
CA THR A 252 1.72 27.73 26.22
C THR A 252 2.60 26.89 27.14
N ALA A 253 2.04 26.33 28.23
CA ALA A 253 2.76 25.43 29.11
C ALA A 253 3.11 24.11 28.41
N ASN A 254 2.19 23.56 27.61
CA ASN A 254 2.44 22.37 26.81
C ASN A 254 3.54 22.58 25.78
N PHE A 255 3.50 23.68 25.01
CA PHE A 255 4.57 24.00 24.06
C PHE A 255 5.93 24.18 24.74
N ALA A 256 5.99 24.84 25.89
CA ALA A 256 7.23 24.97 26.65
C ALA A 256 7.79 23.61 27.11
N ARG A 257 6.92 22.69 27.55
CA ARG A 257 7.32 21.31 27.89
C ARG A 257 7.84 20.54 26.68
N TRP A 258 7.12 20.57 25.56
CA TRP A 258 7.52 19.85 24.35
C TRP A 258 8.81 20.40 23.75
N GLN A 259 9.00 21.73 23.77
CA GLN A 259 10.24 22.38 23.35
C GLN A 259 11.45 21.93 24.17
N ALA A 260 11.27 21.77 25.49
CA ALA A 260 12.33 21.25 26.36
C ALA A 260 12.64 19.77 26.11
N ALA A 261 11.67 19.00 25.59
CA ALA A 261 11.81 17.57 25.33
C ALA A 261 12.50 17.22 24.00
N ILE A 262 12.69 18.19 23.09
CA ILE A 262 13.33 17.96 21.76
C ILE A 262 14.67 17.23 21.87
N GLU A 263 15.49 17.61 22.85
CA GLU A 263 16.85 17.10 22.99
C GLU A 263 16.93 15.84 23.88
N THR A 264 15.83 15.48 24.56
CA THR A 264 15.82 14.38 25.55
C THR A 264 14.98 13.18 25.14
N THR A 265 14.06 13.36 24.19
CA THR A 265 13.09 12.34 23.78
C THR A 265 13.27 12.05 22.29
N PRO A 266 13.23 10.78 21.86
CA PRO A 266 13.18 10.43 20.43
C PRO A 266 12.05 11.21 19.73
N HIS A 267 12.32 11.74 18.54
CA HIS A 267 11.42 12.67 17.84
C HIS A 267 10.10 12.03 17.40
N ASN A 268 10.09 10.73 17.09
CA ASN A 268 8.86 9.98 16.81
C ASN A 268 7.98 9.85 18.06
N GLU A 269 8.56 9.52 19.22
CA GLU A 269 7.83 9.45 20.50
C GLU A 269 7.35 10.83 20.96
N LEU A 270 8.17 11.88 20.75
CA LEU A 270 7.80 13.25 21.02
C LEU A 270 6.63 13.69 20.13
N ALA A 271 6.64 13.34 18.84
CA ALA A 271 5.56 13.63 17.91
C ALA A 271 4.25 12.97 18.32
N GLU A 272 4.29 11.70 18.73
CA GLU A 272 3.12 10.99 19.29
C GLU A 272 2.59 11.72 20.54
N THR A 273 3.48 12.04 21.48
CA THR A 273 3.14 12.76 22.72
C THR A 273 2.48 14.11 22.43
N ILE A 274 3.00 14.88 21.46
CA ILE A 274 2.43 16.17 21.07
C ILE A 274 1.00 16.00 20.54
N LEU A 275 0.75 15.02 19.67
CA LEU A 275 -0.57 14.82 19.06
C LEU A 275 -1.60 14.30 20.08
N GLU A 276 -1.18 13.50 21.05
CA GLU A 276 -2.03 13.04 22.14
C GLU A 276 -2.32 14.14 23.16
N GLU A 277 -1.28 14.77 23.75
CA GLU A 277 -1.44 15.78 24.80
C GLU A 277 -2.08 17.08 24.29
N SER A 278 -1.96 17.40 23.00
CA SER A 278 -2.67 18.52 22.39
C SER A 278 -4.18 18.29 22.24
N GLY A 279 -4.62 17.04 22.40
CA GLY A 279 -5.98 16.56 22.14
C GLY A 279 -6.29 16.35 20.65
N TYR A 280 -5.30 16.49 19.75
CA TYR A 280 -5.52 16.40 18.32
C TYR A 280 -5.94 15.00 17.88
N THR A 281 -5.29 13.97 18.42
CA THR A 281 -5.67 12.57 18.18
C THR A 281 -7.09 12.29 18.68
N ASP A 282 -7.45 12.78 19.86
CA ASP A 282 -8.77 12.55 20.45
C ASP A 282 -9.90 13.31 19.73
N MET A 283 -9.59 14.47 19.13
CA MET A 283 -10.54 15.17 18.26
C MET A 283 -10.98 14.29 17.09
N TRP A 284 -10.04 13.60 16.43
CA TRP A 284 -10.36 12.69 15.33
C TRP A 284 -11.00 11.38 15.78
N LYS A 285 -10.60 10.82 16.93
CA LYS A 285 -11.27 9.64 17.51
C LYS A 285 -12.75 9.88 17.81
N ASN A 286 -13.11 11.09 18.21
CA ASN A 286 -14.49 11.46 18.55
C ASN A 286 -15.30 11.94 17.33
N ASP A 287 -14.69 12.09 16.16
CA ASP A 287 -15.36 12.48 14.92
C ASP A 287 -16.12 11.27 14.34
N ARG A 288 -17.40 11.48 14.00
CA ARG A 288 -18.30 10.44 13.48
C ARG A 288 -18.42 10.46 11.94
N SER A 289 -17.65 11.31 11.27
CA SER A 289 -17.59 11.36 9.81
C SER A 289 -16.94 10.09 9.25
N ALA A 290 -17.33 9.72 8.03
CA ALA A 290 -16.82 8.52 7.36
C ALA A 290 -15.29 8.57 7.10
N GLU A 291 -14.70 9.77 7.06
CA GLU A 291 -13.28 9.98 6.79
C GLU A 291 -12.40 9.90 8.06
N ALA A 292 -12.99 10.01 9.26
CA ALA A 292 -12.23 10.10 10.51
C ALA A 292 -11.28 8.92 10.77
N PRO A 293 -11.66 7.64 10.51
CA PRO A 293 -10.73 6.52 10.66
C PRO A 293 -9.49 6.65 9.76
N GLY A 294 -9.67 7.09 8.51
CA GLY A 294 -8.58 7.29 7.57
C GLY A 294 -7.62 8.41 7.99
N ARG A 295 -8.13 9.48 8.61
CA ARG A 295 -7.28 10.56 9.15
C ARG A 295 -6.41 10.08 10.30
N LEU A 296 -6.93 9.23 11.18
CA LEU A 296 -6.16 8.61 12.25
C LEU A 296 -5.08 7.67 11.72
N GLU A 297 -5.38 6.90 10.68
CA GLU A 297 -4.39 6.07 9.99
C GLU A 297 -3.28 6.93 9.39
N ASN A 298 -3.62 8.06 8.75
CA ASN A 298 -2.64 8.99 8.19
C ASN A 298 -1.70 9.57 9.26
N LEU A 299 -2.22 9.92 10.44
CA LEU A 299 -1.40 10.44 11.55
C LEU A 299 -0.46 9.38 12.13
N LYS A 300 -0.92 8.13 12.27
CA LYS A 300 -0.05 7.02 12.69
C LYS A 300 1.07 6.77 11.69
N GLU A 301 0.72 6.84 10.41
CA GLU A 301 1.68 6.68 9.32
C GLU A 301 2.70 7.83 9.33
N LEU A 302 2.28 9.07 9.59
CA LEU A 302 3.18 10.22 9.78
C LEU A 302 4.20 9.98 10.91
N ILE A 303 3.75 9.54 12.09
CA ILE A 303 4.65 9.24 13.22
C ILE A 303 5.64 8.14 12.84
N ARG A 304 5.15 7.09 12.18
CA ARG A 304 5.98 5.95 11.78
C ARG A 304 7.09 6.35 10.81
N SER A 305 6.83 7.23 9.84
CA SER A 305 7.90 7.70 8.95
C SER A 305 8.95 8.54 9.62
N MET A 306 8.61 9.18 10.73
CA MET A 306 9.60 9.97 11.44
C MET A 306 10.71 9.07 11.97
N GLU A 307 10.47 7.77 12.21
CA GLU A 307 11.48 6.79 12.67
C GLU A 307 12.75 6.76 11.81
N GLU A 308 12.65 7.07 10.52
CA GLU A 308 13.77 7.00 9.56
C GLU A 308 14.72 8.19 9.63
N TYR A 309 14.31 9.27 10.30
CA TYR A 309 15.07 10.51 10.40
C TYR A 309 15.83 10.56 11.73
N GLU A 310 16.94 11.29 11.77
CA GLU A 310 17.75 11.41 13.00
C GLU A 310 17.14 12.35 14.04
N SER A 311 16.35 13.34 13.60
CA SER A 311 15.76 14.34 14.49
C SER A 311 14.49 14.97 13.90
N LEU A 312 13.71 15.63 14.75
CA LEU A 312 12.53 16.40 14.34
C LEU A 312 12.89 17.49 13.33
N ARG A 313 14.04 18.16 13.49
CA ARG A 313 14.49 19.23 12.58
C ARG A 313 14.83 18.67 11.20
N SER A 314 15.58 17.58 11.14
CA SER A 314 15.93 16.89 9.89
C SER A 314 14.68 16.46 9.11
N PHE A 315 13.68 15.91 9.81
CA PHE A 315 12.39 15.58 9.21
C PHE A 315 11.67 16.81 8.64
N LEU A 316 11.58 17.90 9.41
CA LEU A 316 10.92 19.13 8.96
C LEU A 316 11.63 19.77 7.75
N GLU A 317 12.96 19.72 7.70
CA GLU A 317 13.75 20.19 6.54
C GLU A 317 13.46 19.36 5.30
N HIS A 318 13.43 18.03 5.43
CA HIS A 318 13.05 17.14 4.33
C HIS A 318 11.66 17.50 3.80
N VAL A 319 10.65 17.56 4.67
CA VAL A 319 9.27 17.88 4.27
C VAL A 319 9.16 19.26 3.61
N ALA A 320 9.91 20.26 4.08
CA ALA A 320 9.92 21.59 3.44
C ALA A 320 10.45 21.53 2.00
N LEU A 321 11.51 20.76 1.75
CA LEU A 321 12.03 20.53 0.40
C LEU A 321 11.04 19.81 -0.51
N VAL A 322 10.32 18.82 0.05
CA VAL A 322 9.24 18.14 -0.67
C VAL A 322 8.23 19.16 -1.17
N MET A 323 7.73 20.02 -0.27
CA MET A 323 6.67 20.99 -0.59
C MET A 323 7.11 22.09 -1.56
N ASP A 324 8.39 22.51 -1.53
CA ASP A 324 8.91 23.56 -2.42
C ASP A 324 9.10 23.09 -3.87
N ALA A 325 9.44 21.82 -4.09
CA ALA A 325 9.55 21.23 -5.44
C ALA A 325 8.21 21.25 -6.21
N GLU A 326 7.09 21.44 -5.51
CA GLU A 326 5.74 21.18 -6.00
C GLU A 326 5.04 22.38 -6.65
N GLN A 327 5.51 23.61 -6.44
CA GLN A 327 4.88 24.82 -7.00
C GLN A 327 5.05 24.94 -8.52
N ASN A 328 5.83 24.07 -9.14
CA ASN A 328 6.12 24.08 -10.57
C ASN A 328 5.27 23.06 -11.35
N ALA A 329 3.97 23.29 -11.44
CA ALA A 329 3.02 22.42 -12.14
C ALA A 329 3.31 22.23 -13.66
N GLU A 330 4.14 23.09 -14.25
CA GLU A 330 4.61 22.99 -15.64
C GLU A 330 5.86 22.10 -15.83
N LEU A 331 6.44 21.56 -14.76
CA LEU A 331 7.60 20.66 -14.89
C LEU A 331 7.17 19.29 -15.41
N ASP A 332 8.08 18.70 -16.19
CA ASP A 332 8.05 17.29 -16.54
C ASP A 332 8.16 16.46 -15.26
N ALA A 333 7.13 15.65 -14.97
CA ALA A 333 6.98 14.93 -13.71
C ALA A 333 6.18 13.64 -13.87
N VAL A 334 6.60 12.59 -13.16
CA VAL A 334 5.94 11.27 -13.17
C VAL A 334 4.59 11.35 -12.49
N ASN A 335 3.58 10.71 -13.08
CA ASN A 335 2.22 10.71 -12.53
C ASN A 335 2.01 9.52 -11.60
N ILE A 336 1.76 9.76 -10.32
CA ILE A 336 1.36 8.73 -9.35
C ILE A 336 -0.15 8.87 -9.12
N MET A 337 -0.92 7.81 -9.32
CA MET A 337 -2.37 7.85 -9.11
C MET A 337 -2.95 6.48 -8.80
N THR A 338 -4.19 6.46 -8.33
CA THR A 338 -4.89 5.18 -8.14
C THR A 338 -5.35 4.60 -9.49
N LEU A 339 -5.43 3.28 -9.61
CA LEU A 339 -5.98 2.59 -10.79
C LEU A 339 -7.36 3.14 -11.20
N HIS A 340 -8.20 3.50 -10.22
CA HIS A 340 -9.51 4.11 -10.45
C HIS A 340 -9.42 5.51 -11.08
N SER A 341 -8.40 6.29 -10.71
CA SER A 341 -8.19 7.65 -11.22
C SER A 341 -7.56 7.65 -12.62
N ALA A 342 -6.92 6.54 -12.99
CA ALA A 342 -6.30 6.38 -14.30
C ALA A 342 -7.30 6.11 -15.43
N LYS A 343 -8.57 5.86 -15.11
CA LYS A 343 -9.61 5.59 -16.10
C LYS A 343 -9.73 6.76 -17.08
N GLY A 344 -9.72 6.45 -18.37
CA GLY A 344 -9.76 7.43 -19.45
C GLY A 344 -8.40 8.07 -19.80
N LEU A 345 -7.37 7.86 -18.99
CA LEU A 345 -5.99 8.33 -19.27
C LEU A 345 -5.19 7.28 -20.04
N GLU A 346 -4.02 7.67 -20.52
CA GLU A 346 -3.07 6.82 -21.24
C GLU A 346 -1.65 7.38 -21.15
N PHE A 347 -0.66 6.49 -21.01
CA PHE A 347 0.75 6.84 -20.82
C PHE A 347 1.64 5.95 -21.69
N GLU A 348 2.80 6.46 -22.10
CA GLU A 348 3.75 5.67 -22.89
C GLU A 348 4.28 4.47 -22.08
N THR A 349 4.64 4.72 -20.82
CA THR A 349 5.14 3.72 -19.87
C THR A 349 4.28 3.70 -18.60
N VAL A 350 3.87 2.51 -18.16
CA VAL A 350 3.08 2.34 -16.94
C VAL A 350 3.75 1.33 -16.00
N PHE A 351 3.80 1.70 -14.73
CA PHE A 351 4.24 0.86 -13.61
C PHE A 351 3.03 0.49 -12.76
N LEU A 352 2.84 -0.81 -12.51
CA LEU A 352 1.75 -1.36 -11.71
C LEU A 352 2.31 -2.07 -10.46
N PRO A 353 2.53 -1.34 -9.36
CA PRO A 353 3.04 -1.92 -8.12
C PRO A 353 1.96 -2.60 -7.26
N GLY A 354 2.41 -3.47 -6.36
CA GLY A 354 1.56 -4.13 -5.37
C GLY A 354 0.60 -5.17 -5.93
N TRP A 355 1.03 -5.95 -6.93
CA TRP A 355 0.28 -7.10 -7.43
C TRP A 355 0.42 -8.30 -6.49
N GLU A 356 -0.19 -8.18 -5.31
CA GLU A 356 -0.12 -9.13 -4.20
C GLU A 356 -1.53 -9.53 -3.73
N GLU A 357 -1.71 -10.78 -3.30
CA GLU A 357 -2.95 -11.22 -2.64
C GLU A 357 -3.22 -10.40 -1.37
N GLY A 358 -4.48 -9.99 -1.19
CA GLY A 358 -4.93 -9.15 -0.09
C GLY A 358 -4.82 -7.64 -0.38
N LEU A 359 -3.86 -7.24 -1.23
CA LEU A 359 -3.72 -5.86 -1.72
C LEU A 359 -4.41 -5.68 -3.07
N PHE A 360 -4.02 -6.47 -4.07
CA PHE A 360 -4.60 -6.48 -5.40
C PHE A 360 -4.62 -7.90 -6.00
N PRO A 361 -5.73 -8.66 -5.85
CA PRO A 361 -7.07 -8.20 -5.48
C PRO A 361 -7.23 -7.79 -4.00
N HIS A 362 -8.01 -6.74 -3.75
CA HIS A 362 -8.21 -6.20 -2.41
C HIS A 362 -9.07 -7.13 -1.53
N GLN A 363 -8.59 -7.45 -0.32
CA GLN A 363 -9.22 -8.44 0.57
C GLN A 363 -10.71 -8.15 0.85
N ARG A 364 -11.07 -6.90 1.17
CA ARG A 364 -12.49 -6.55 1.46
C ARG A 364 -13.41 -6.77 0.27
N ALA A 365 -12.92 -6.56 -0.96
CA ALA A 365 -13.73 -6.77 -2.16
C ALA A 365 -14.06 -8.26 -2.33
N LEU A 366 -13.12 -9.14 -1.97
CA LEU A 366 -13.32 -10.58 -1.97
C LEU A 366 -14.28 -11.02 -0.86
N ASP A 367 -14.16 -10.45 0.33
CA ASP A 367 -14.99 -10.83 1.48
C ASP A 367 -16.45 -10.37 1.31
N GLU A 368 -16.68 -9.17 0.77
CA GLU A 368 -18.03 -8.59 0.59
C GLU A 368 -18.71 -9.08 -0.70
N GLY A 369 -17.97 -9.10 -1.81
CA GLY A 369 -18.51 -9.39 -3.14
C GLY A 369 -18.28 -10.83 -3.62
N GLY A 370 -17.48 -11.62 -2.90
CA GLY A 370 -17.10 -12.97 -3.31
C GLY A 370 -16.57 -13.01 -4.74
N ARG A 371 -17.27 -13.78 -5.59
CA ARG A 371 -16.94 -13.87 -7.02
C ARG A 371 -17.09 -12.53 -7.74
N SER A 372 -18.18 -11.81 -7.51
CA SER A 372 -18.43 -10.53 -8.19
C SER A 372 -17.40 -9.47 -7.83
N GLY A 373 -16.93 -9.44 -6.58
CA GLY A 373 -15.83 -8.57 -6.14
C GLY A 373 -14.50 -8.91 -6.80
N LEU A 374 -14.19 -10.21 -6.97
CA LEU A 374 -13.01 -10.63 -7.73
C LEU A 374 -13.10 -10.20 -9.21
N GLU A 375 -14.26 -10.33 -9.83
CA GLU A 375 -14.47 -9.89 -11.21
C GLU A 375 -14.31 -8.38 -11.37
N GLU A 376 -14.73 -7.58 -10.38
CA GLU A 376 -14.51 -6.13 -10.36
C GLU A 376 -13.02 -5.76 -10.20
N GLU A 377 -12.29 -6.41 -9.29
CA GLU A 377 -10.85 -6.21 -9.14
C GLU A 377 -10.09 -6.60 -10.43
N ARG A 378 -10.57 -7.61 -11.15
CA ARG A 378 -10.01 -7.99 -12.46
C ARG A 378 -10.29 -6.95 -13.54
N ARG A 379 -11.48 -6.35 -13.58
CA ARG A 379 -11.76 -5.19 -14.47
C ARG A 379 -10.83 -4.02 -14.14
N LEU A 380 -10.55 -3.80 -12.85
CA LEU A 380 -9.59 -2.79 -12.43
C LEU A 380 -8.17 -3.10 -12.93
N ALA A 381 -7.74 -4.37 -12.87
CA ALA A 381 -6.46 -4.81 -13.41
C ALA A 381 -6.40 -4.63 -14.94
N TYR A 382 -7.47 -5.03 -15.64
CA TYR A 382 -7.62 -4.80 -17.07
C TYR A 382 -7.52 -3.32 -17.45
N VAL A 383 -8.16 -2.43 -16.69
CA VAL A 383 -8.04 -0.98 -16.88
C VAL A 383 -6.58 -0.56 -16.72
N GLY A 384 -5.89 -1.00 -15.67
CA GLY A 384 -4.48 -0.72 -15.41
C GLY A 384 -3.55 -1.13 -16.57
N LEU A 385 -3.67 -2.37 -17.04
CA LEU A 385 -2.90 -2.89 -18.17
C LEU A 385 -3.13 -2.04 -19.44
N THR A 386 -4.38 -1.68 -19.72
CA THR A 386 -4.76 -0.93 -20.93
C THR A 386 -4.51 0.58 -20.86
N ARG A 387 -3.86 1.07 -19.79
CA ARG A 387 -3.37 2.45 -19.72
C ARG A 387 -2.02 2.63 -20.43
N ALA A 388 -1.25 1.56 -20.58
CA ALA A 388 0.04 1.58 -21.24
C ALA A 388 -0.08 1.61 -22.76
N LYS A 389 0.71 2.46 -23.42
CA LYS A 389 0.86 2.46 -24.88
C LYS A 389 1.94 1.51 -25.35
N LYS A 390 3.13 1.57 -24.74
CA LYS A 390 4.31 0.79 -25.17
C LYS A 390 4.89 -0.10 -24.09
N ASN A 391 5.25 0.48 -22.94
CA ASN A 391 5.98 -0.23 -21.90
C ASN A 391 5.08 -0.45 -20.70
N LEU A 392 5.09 -1.67 -20.16
CA LEU A 392 4.29 -2.04 -19.01
C LEU A 392 5.11 -2.91 -18.06
N HIS A 393 5.24 -2.44 -16.82
CA HIS A 393 5.98 -3.09 -15.76
C HIS A 393 5.02 -3.41 -14.60
N ILE A 394 4.96 -4.66 -14.20
CA ILE A 394 4.15 -5.14 -13.08
C ILE A 394 5.09 -5.54 -11.95
N TRP A 395 4.82 -5.10 -10.74
CA TRP A 395 5.65 -5.38 -9.57
C TRP A 395 4.82 -6.06 -8.46
N PHE A 396 5.46 -7.01 -7.78
CA PHE A 396 4.97 -7.59 -6.54
C PHE A 396 6.13 -7.70 -5.53
N VAL A 397 5.81 -7.66 -4.24
CA VAL A 397 6.82 -7.83 -3.18
C VAL A 397 6.60 -9.09 -2.36
N SER A 398 7.67 -9.63 -1.77
CA SER A 398 7.60 -10.80 -0.88
C SER A 398 7.19 -10.44 0.56
N ASN A 399 7.49 -9.21 1.01
CA ASN A 399 7.15 -8.72 2.34
C ASN A 399 6.67 -7.27 2.30
N ARG A 400 5.53 -6.97 2.92
CA ARG A 400 5.00 -5.61 3.01
C ARG A 400 4.75 -5.21 4.46
N ARG A 401 5.13 -3.98 4.82
CA ARG A 401 4.88 -3.43 6.15
C ARG A 401 3.52 -2.73 6.19
N ILE A 402 2.48 -3.50 6.51
CA ILE A 402 1.09 -3.04 6.60
C ILE A 402 0.78 -2.70 8.06
N HIS A 403 0.31 -1.47 8.32
CA HIS A 403 0.02 -0.98 9.68
C HIS A 403 1.17 -1.19 10.69
N GLY A 404 2.41 -0.96 10.26
CA GLY A 404 3.61 -1.09 11.09
C GLY A 404 4.13 -2.51 11.27
N LEU A 405 3.38 -3.54 10.87
CA LEU A 405 3.76 -4.94 10.99
C LEU A 405 4.23 -5.50 9.65
N TRP A 406 5.33 -6.24 9.69
CA TRP A 406 5.79 -7.00 8.52
C TRP A 406 4.87 -8.20 8.29
N GLN A 407 4.35 -8.29 7.08
CA GLN A 407 3.56 -9.41 6.62
C GLN A 407 4.19 -9.97 5.35
N SER A 408 4.36 -11.30 5.31
CA SER A 408 4.72 -11.98 4.08
C SER A 408 3.51 -11.96 3.15
N THR A 409 3.75 -11.51 1.92
CA THR A 409 2.74 -11.36 0.88
C THR A 409 2.89 -12.48 -0.14
N ILE A 410 1.76 -12.90 -0.71
CA ILE A 410 1.72 -13.90 -1.79
C ILE A 410 1.51 -13.12 -3.09
N PRO A 411 2.19 -13.48 -4.21
CA PRO A 411 1.93 -12.85 -5.51
C PRO A 411 0.46 -12.96 -5.90
N SER A 412 -0.07 -11.93 -6.56
CA SER A 412 -1.47 -11.89 -6.98
C SER A 412 -1.80 -13.04 -7.94
N ARG A 413 -2.96 -13.66 -7.77
CA ARG A 413 -3.51 -14.62 -8.73
C ARG A 413 -3.64 -14.05 -10.14
N PHE A 414 -3.75 -12.73 -10.30
CA PHE A 414 -3.80 -12.09 -11.61
C PHE A 414 -2.51 -12.32 -12.41
N LEU A 415 -1.36 -12.51 -11.74
CA LEU A 415 -0.11 -12.86 -12.38
C LEU A 415 -0.16 -14.25 -13.01
N ASP A 416 -0.87 -15.20 -12.41
CA ASP A 416 -1.05 -16.56 -12.93
C ASP A 416 -1.98 -16.63 -14.15
N GLU A 417 -2.80 -15.60 -14.33
CA GLU A 417 -3.79 -15.51 -15.39
C GLU A 417 -3.28 -14.72 -16.61
N LEU A 418 -2.05 -14.22 -16.57
CA LEU A 418 -1.41 -13.62 -17.75
C LEU A 418 -0.91 -14.72 -18.72
N PRO A 419 -0.72 -14.45 -20.02
CA PRO A 419 -0.20 -15.44 -20.96
C PRO A 419 1.34 -15.35 -21.11
N GLU A 420 2.05 -16.48 -21.02
CA GLU A 420 3.52 -16.55 -21.19
C GLU A 420 4.01 -15.98 -22.53
N ALA A 421 3.19 -16.07 -23.57
CA ALA A 421 3.52 -15.53 -24.89
C ALA A 421 3.72 -14.00 -24.88
N HIS A 422 3.07 -13.28 -23.96
CA HIS A 422 3.09 -11.81 -23.92
C HIS A 422 3.75 -11.22 -22.67
N VAL A 423 4.24 -12.08 -21.77
CA VAL A 423 4.87 -11.68 -20.52
C VAL A 423 6.30 -12.20 -20.46
N GLU A 424 7.19 -11.41 -19.89
CA GLU A 424 8.52 -11.83 -19.50
C GLU A 424 8.75 -11.50 -18.03
N VAL A 425 9.45 -12.40 -17.32
CA VAL A 425 9.91 -12.11 -15.97
C VAL A 425 11.25 -11.42 -16.10
N ALA A 426 11.34 -10.20 -15.59
CA ALA A 426 12.57 -9.45 -15.60
C ALA A 426 13.57 -10.14 -14.67
N ASP A 427 14.79 -10.34 -15.16
CA ASP A 427 15.86 -10.92 -14.37
C ASP A 427 16.17 -9.95 -13.22
N ALA A 428 16.16 -10.44 -11.98
CA ALA A 428 16.48 -9.61 -10.82
C ALA A 428 17.92 -9.14 -10.98
N GLY A 429 18.10 -7.90 -11.43
CA GLY A 429 19.41 -7.29 -11.57
C GLY A 429 20.08 -7.34 -10.20
N ASN A 430 21.09 -8.20 -10.06
CA ASN A 430 21.96 -8.25 -8.89
C ASN A 430 22.66 -6.89 -8.76
N SER A 431 22.00 -5.94 -8.09
CA SER A 431 22.54 -4.62 -7.75
C SER A 431 23.49 -4.71 -6.54
N TYR A 432 23.80 -5.92 -6.07
CA TYR A 432 24.81 -6.17 -5.03
C TYR A 432 26.08 -6.76 -5.65
N GLY A 433 27.16 -5.97 -5.67
CA GLY A 433 28.39 -6.26 -6.40
C GLY A 433 29.20 -7.47 -5.91
N GLY A 434 29.66 -8.28 -6.89
CA GLY A 434 31.00 -8.88 -6.89
C GLY A 434 31.17 -10.31 -6.34
N TYR A 435 31.06 -11.34 -7.19
CA TYR A 435 32.17 -12.06 -7.84
C TYR A 435 31.68 -13.39 -8.45
N GLY A 436 31.84 -13.53 -9.78
CA GLY A 436 32.20 -14.80 -10.40
C GLY A 436 31.12 -15.59 -11.16
N GLY A 437 30.99 -15.32 -12.46
CA GLY A 437 30.94 -16.39 -13.46
C GLY A 437 29.61 -16.69 -14.15
N SER A 438 29.38 -16.03 -15.29
CA SER A 438 28.41 -16.41 -16.32
C SER A 438 28.60 -17.85 -16.81
N SER A 439 27.53 -18.63 -16.79
CA SER A 439 27.17 -19.62 -17.82
C SER A 439 25.72 -20.04 -17.61
N PHE A 440 24.79 -19.34 -18.26
CA PHE A 440 23.46 -19.90 -18.56
C PHE A 440 23.64 -20.92 -19.70
N ALA A 441 24.14 -22.10 -19.34
CA ALA A 441 24.10 -23.28 -20.17
C ALA A 441 22.93 -24.15 -19.69
N SER A 442 22.07 -24.53 -20.64
CA SER A 442 20.98 -25.49 -20.48
C SER A 442 21.40 -26.69 -19.63
N GLY A 443 20.75 -26.93 -18.50
CA GLY A 443 21.13 -28.01 -17.60
C GLY A 443 20.17 -28.24 -16.44
N ARG A 444 19.14 -29.02 -16.70
CA ARG A 444 18.44 -29.96 -15.78
C ARG A 444 18.91 -29.92 -14.31
N GLY A 445 18.21 -29.17 -13.45
CA GLY A 445 18.41 -29.21 -12.00
C GLY A 445 17.94 -27.94 -11.31
N GLY A 446 16.76 -27.99 -10.68
CA GLY A 446 16.09 -26.84 -10.06
C GLY A 446 16.94 -26.12 -9.01
N ARG A 447 16.95 -24.78 -9.12
CA ARG A 447 17.23 -23.88 -8.00
C ARG A 447 16.04 -22.94 -7.86
N GLN A 448 15.52 -22.90 -6.64
CA GLN A 448 14.26 -22.29 -6.24
C GLN A 448 14.40 -20.77 -6.14
N ASN A 449 13.42 -20.04 -6.68
CA ASN A 449 13.31 -18.58 -6.58
C ASN A 449 13.28 -18.14 -5.09
N PRO A 450 14.17 -17.24 -4.64
CA PRO A 450 14.21 -16.79 -3.24
C PRO A 450 13.01 -15.92 -2.83
N TYR A 451 12.17 -15.47 -3.78
CA TYR A 451 11.07 -14.53 -3.55
C TYR A 451 9.67 -15.18 -3.43
N GLY A 452 9.60 -16.52 -3.40
CA GLY A 452 8.36 -17.30 -3.31
C GLY A 452 8.05 -18.07 -4.59
N ALA A 453 7.23 -19.12 -4.50
CA ALA A 453 6.90 -19.96 -5.65
C ALA A 453 5.86 -19.27 -6.55
N SER A 454 6.22 -18.99 -7.79
CA SER A 454 5.31 -18.57 -8.86
C SER A 454 5.30 -19.60 -9.99
N ARG A 455 4.28 -19.61 -10.86
CA ARG A 455 4.29 -20.48 -12.05
C ARG A 455 5.47 -20.23 -12.99
N PHE A 456 6.12 -19.07 -12.89
CA PHE A 456 7.27 -18.71 -13.71
C PHE A 456 8.58 -19.37 -13.23
N ASP A 457 8.57 -20.09 -12.11
CA ASP A 457 9.75 -20.80 -11.61
C ASP A 457 9.96 -22.17 -12.30
N ASP A 458 9.00 -22.62 -13.12
CA ASP A 458 8.96 -23.97 -13.69
C ASP A 458 9.06 -23.98 -15.23
N VAL A 459 9.95 -23.16 -15.82
CA VAL A 459 10.16 -23.06 -17.29
C VAL A 459 10.92 -24.27 -17.88
N GLY A 460 10.76 -25.47 -17.29
CA GLY A 460 11.61 -26.62 -17.54
C GLY A 460 10.92 -27.98 -17.49
N GLY A 461 9.63 -28.08 -17.82
CA GLY A 461 8.96 -29.38 -17.89
C GLY A 461 7.57 -29.30 -18.51
N GLY A 462 7.42 -29.83 -19.72
CA GLY A 462 6.13 -29.81 -20.42
C GLY A 462 5.02 -30.62 -19.73
N SER A 463 3.79 -30.17 -20.00
CA SER A 463 2.50 -30.87 -19.87
C SER A 463 1.80 -30.83 -18.50
N PHE A 464 0.77 -29.98 -18.44
CA PHE A 464 -0.53 -30.15 -17.77
C PHE A 464 -0.56 -31.00 -16.48
N SER A 465 -0.53 -30.34 -15.31
CA SER A 465 -1.46 -30.71 -14.22
C SER A 465 -1.72 -29.53 -13.28
N ASN A 466 -3.00 -29.20 -13.14
CA ASN A 466 -3.52 -28.24 -12.17
C ASN A 466 -3.39 -28.89 -10.78
N THR A 467 -2.49 -28.39 -9.91
CA THR A 467 -2.36 -28.94 -8.55
C THR A 467 -2.30 -27.82 -7.51
N TYR A 468 -3.48 -27.37 -7.09
CA TYR A 468 -3.68 -26.71 -5.80
C TYR A 468 -3.49 -27.72 -4.67
N ALA A 469 -2.30 -27.75 -4.07
CA ALA A 469 -2.02 -28.57 -2.89
C ALA A 469 -1.40 -27.72 -1.77
N THR A 470 -2.19 -26.82 -1.17
CA THR A 470 -1.84 -26.24 0.12
C THR A 470 -2.47 -27.08 1.26
N PRO A 471 -1.78 -27.27 2.40
CA PRO A 471 -2.31 -28.00 3.56
C PRO A 471 -3.61 -27.41 4.15
N GLY A 472 -3.93 -26.14 3.83
CA GLY A 472 -5.23 -25.53 4.15
C GLY A 472 -6.37 -26.06 3.28
N TRP A 473 -6.12 -26.28 1.99
CA TRP A 473 -7.09 -26.81 1.03
C TRP A 473 -7.42 -28.28 1.30
N GLN A 474 -6.43 -29.08 1.69
CA GLN A 474 -6.64 -30.48 2.10
C GLN A 474 -7.53 -30.60 3.35
N ARG A 475 -7.43 -29.64 4.28
CA ARG A 475 -8.31 -29.56 5.46
C ARG A 475 -9.74 -29.15 5.10
N ALA A 476 -9.90 -28.24 4.12
CA ALA A 476 -11.22 -27.84 3.62
C ALA A 476 -11.91 -28.96 2.80
N GLN A 477 -11.14 -29.78 2.08
CA GLN A 477 -11.66 -30.90 1.29
C GLN A 477 -12.02 -32.11 2.17
N GLN A 478 -11.23 -32.41 3.21
CA GLN A 478 -11.55 -33.46 4.19
C GLN A 478 -12.83 -33.15 5.00
N ASN A 479 -13.23 -31.87 5.09
CA ASN A 479 -14.48 -31.46 5.72
C ASN A 479 -15.70 -31.41 4.77
N ARG A 480 -15.56 -31.82 3.50
CA ARG A 480 -16.71 -32.04 2.61
C ARG A 480 -17.12 -33.52 2.64
N SER A 481 -18.10 -33.85 3.47
CA SER A 481 -18.88 -35.09 3.35
C SER A 481 -20.30 -34.81 2.88
N GLU A 482 -20.90 -35.81 2.22
CA GLU A 482 -22.11 -35.84 1.37
C GLU A 482 -23.45 -35.37 2.01
N ALA A 483 -23.43 -34.66 3.13
CA ALA A 483 -24.64 -34.24 3.86
C ALA A 483 -25.17 -32.84 3.48
N THR A 484 -24.51 -32.09 2.59
CA THR A 484 -24.92 -30.72 2.22
C THR A 484 -25.38 -30.52 0.78
N ASP A 485 -25.26 -31.53 -0.09
CA ASP A 485 -25.65 -31.41 -1.51
C ASP A 485 -27.15 -31.65 -1.77
N ARG A 486 -27.93 -32.10 -0.77
CA ARG A 486 -29.37 -32.36 -0.93
C ARG A 486 -30.19 -32.11 0.34
N ASN A 487 -30.34 -30.86 0.77
CA ASN A 487 -31.54 -30.52 1.56
C ASN A 487 -31.91 -29.03 1.48
N TRP A 488 -32.65 -28.67 0.44
CA TRP A 488 -33.45 -27.45 0.39
C TRP A 488 -34.91 -27.82 0.66
N GLY A 489 -35.41 -27.54 1.88
CA GLY A 489 -36.86 -27.54 2.15
C GLY A 489 -37.32 -28.06 3.53
N THR A 490 -37.88 -27.16 4.33
CA THR A 490 -38.97 -27.33 5.32
C THR A 490 -38.78 -28.25 6.56
N ARG A 491 -38.75 -27.58 7.72
CA ARG A 491 -39.13 -28.01 9.10
C ARG A 491 -38.31 -29.07 9.87
N SER A 492 -38.01 -28.63 11.09
CA SER A 492 -37.83 -29.32 12.38
C SER A 492 -36.61 -30.21 12.61
N GLY A 493 -35.74 -29.71 13.50
CA GLY A 493 -35.30 -30.45 14.68
C GLY A 493 -34.07 -31.34 14.50
N HIS A 494 -32.87 -30.76 14.69
CA HIS A 494 -31.81 -31.33 15.51
C HIS A 494 -30.69 -30.29 15.72
N GLN A 495 -30.15 -30.25 16.95
CA GLN A 495 -29.13 -29.31 17.42
C GLN A 495 -27.79 -29.50 16.68
N VAL A 496 -27.21 -28.40 16.21
CA VAL A 496 -25.79 -28.32 15.86
C VAL A 496 -25.18 -27.19 16.69
N GLU A 497 -24.18 -27.56 17.49
CA GLU A 497 -23.44 -26.66 18.38
C GLU A 497 -22.69 -25.59 17.58
N ARG A 498 -22.91 -24.34 17.98
CA ARG A 498 -22.36 -23.12 17.39
C ARG A 498 -21.02 -22.81 18.09
N ILE A 499 -19.89 -23.03 17.42
CA ILE A 499 -18.58 -22.51 17.87
C ILE A 499 -18.49 -21.06 17.40
N GLY A 500 -18.73 -20.12 18.32
CA GLY A 500 -18.55 -18.69 18.11
C GLY A 500 -17.13 -18.25 18.50
N TYR A 501 -16.54 -17.38 17.69
CA TYR A 501 -15.37 -16.58 18.06
C TYR A 501 -15.84 -15.41 18.94
N GLY A 502 -15.18 -15.26 20.09
CA GLY A 502 -15.66 -14.47 21.23
C GLY A 502 -15.53 -12.96 21.07
N GLU A 503 -16.65 -12.30 21.33
CA GLU A 503 -16.79 -10.91 21.76
C GLU A 503 -16.93 -10.88 23.29
N THR A 504 -16.40 -9.83 23.91
CA THR A 504 -16.32 -9.57 25.35
C THR A 504 -17.66 -9.11 25.94
N ASP A 505 -18.12 -9.66 27.07
CA ASP A 505 -18.50 -8.84 28.24
C ASP A 505 -18.80 -9.65 29.54
N SER A 506 -18.44 -9.03 30.66
CA SER A 506 -19.01 -9.05 32.02
C SER A 506 -19.58 -10.33 32.68
N GLY A 507 -19.08 -10.61 33.89
CA GLY A 507 -19.95 -10.74 35.08
C GLY A 507 -20.22 -12.13 35.68
N PHE A 508 -19.65 -12.34 36.87
CA PHE A 508 -20.16 -13.16 37.99
C PHE A 508 -20.33 -14.69 37.87
N GLY A 509 -19.60 -15.41 38.74
CA GLY A 509 -20.24 -16.42 39.61
C GLY A 509 -19.98 -17.91 39.33
N ALA A 510 -18.98 -18.45 40.04
CA ALA A 510 -18.96 -19.76 40.71
C ALA A 510 -19.13 -21.07 39.91
N GLY A 511 -18.17 -21.99 40.12
CA GLY A 511 -18.47 -23.44 40.05
C GLY A 511 -17.34 -24.33 39.54
N ARG A 512 -16.48 -24.78 40.45
CA ARG A 512 -15.43 -25.80 40.29
C ARG A 512 -15.92 -27.05 39.56
N THR A 513 -15.14 -27.64 38.64
CA THR A 513 -14.45 -28.94 38.81
C THR A 513 -13.38 -29.15 37.71
N SER A 514 -12.21 -29.62 38.14
CA SER A 514 -10.96 -29.81 37.41
C SER A 514 -11.04 -30.79 36.22
N VAL A 515 -10.43 -30.43 35.08
CA VAL A 515 -9.82 -31.38 34.14
C VAL A 515 -8.36 -30.99 33.91
N LYS A 516 -7.48 -31.96 34.20
CA LYS A 516 -6.01 -31.88 34.20
C LYS A 516 -5.45 -31.41 32.86
N SER A 517 -4.51 -30.45 32.93
CA SER A 517 -3.54 -30.16 31.88
C SER A 517 -2.77 -31.43 31.52
N ARG A 518 -2.70 -31.75 30.22
CA ARG A 518 -1.76 -32.75 29.70
C ARG A 518 -0.46 -32.02 29.39
N THR A 519 0.48 -32.10 30.31
CA THR A 519 1.88 -31.76 30.06
C THR A 519 2.46 -32.81 29.11
N ILE A 520 3.07 -32.37 28.02
CA ILE A 520 3.94 -33.22 27.21
C ILE A 520 5.35 -32.99 27.74
N ASP A 521 5.89 -33.96 28.47
CA ASP A 521 7.33 -34.04 28.75
C ASP A 521 8.02 -34.52 27.47
N GLY A 522 8.77 -33.63 26.85
CA GLY A 522 9.58 -33.92 25.68
C GLY A 522 10.86 -33.08 25.74
N GLU A 523 12.00 -33.75 25.72
CA GLU A 523 13.32 -33.12 25.68
C GLU A 523 13.55 -32.51 24.29
N LEU A 524 13.79 -31.19 24.22
CA LEU A 524 14.14 -30.48 22.99
C LEU A 524 15.56 -30.86 22.57
N VAL A 525 15.70 -31.82 21.64
CA VAL A 525 16.95 -32.05 20.91
C VAL A 525 16.82 -31.51 19.49
N ALA A 526 16.90 -30.19 19.34
CA ALA A 526 17.08 -29.55 18.03
C ALA A 526 18.58 -29.58 17.68
N LYS A 527 19.05 -30.71 17.13
CA LYS A 527 20.41 -30.84 16.58
C LYS A 527 20.38 -30.47 15.09
N SER A 528 20.87 -29.28 14.75
CA SER A 528 21.26 -28.95 13.37
C SER A 528 22.60 -29.61 13.09
N VAL A 529 22.60 -30.84 12.59
CA VAL A 529 23.81 -31.52 12.13
C VAL A 529 24.05 -31.14 10.66
N SER A 530 25.07 -30.32 10.42
CA SER A 530 25.84 -30.42 9.19
C SER A 530 26.61 -31.75 9.23
N ASN A 531 26.60 -32.53 8.15
CA ASN A 531 27.39 -33.77 8.06
C ASN A 531 28.90 -33.51 7.87
N GLU A 532 29.31 -32.24 7.82
CA GLU A 532 30.71 -31.84 7.76
C GLU A 532 31.13 -31.25 9.12
N PRO A 533 32.23 -31.76 9.72
CA PRO A 533 32.77 -31.21 10.96
C PRO A 533 33.34 -29.81 10.71
N SER A 534 33.15 -28.91 11.68
CA SER A 534 33.73 -27.57 11.62
C SER A 534 35.25 -27.63 11.43
N PRO A 535 35.86 -26.74 10.62
CA PRO A 535 37.30 -26.72 10.41
C PRO A 535 38.10 -26.24 11.64
N PHE A 536 37.42 -25.81 12.71
CA PHE A 536 38.03 -25.31 13.95
C PHE A 536 38.01 -26.35 15.07
N SER A 537 38.93 -26.23 16.02
CA SER A 537 39.03 -27.04 17.24
C SER A 537 38.75 -26.21 18.50
N VAL A 538 38.29 -26.87 19.57
CA VAL A 538 38.12 -26.20 20.88
C VAL A 538 39.49 -25.71 21.36
N GLY A 539 39.58 -24.42 21.68
CA GLY A 539 40.80 -23.71 22.05
C GLY A 539 41.30 -22.74 20.97
N ASP A 540 40.87 -22.91 19.71
CA ASP A 540 41.34 -22.10 18.59
C ASP A 540 40.97 -20.62 18.76
N ARG A 541 41.89 -19.75 18.33
CA ARG A 541 41.71 -18.30 18.31
C ARG A 541 41.02 -17.92 16.99
N VAL A 542 39.89 -17.23 17.09
CA VAL A 542 39.06 -16.87 15.94
C VAL A 542 38.64 -15.40 16.01
N PHE A 543 38.44 -14.78 14.86
CA PHE A 543 37.97 -13.39 14.73
C PHE A 543 36.57 -13.37 14.11
N HIS A 544 35.67 -12.59 14.71
CA HIS A 544 34.34 -12.31 14.18
C HIS A 544 34.19 -10.82 13.91
N GLN A 545 33.70 -10.45 12.72
CA GLN A 545 33.61 -9.04 12.28
C GLN A 545 32.90 -8.12 13.28
N LYS A 546 31.86 -8.61 13.97
CA LYS A 546 31.10 -7.84 14.97
C LYS A 546 31.63 -7.93 16.40
N PHE A 547 32.27 -9.04 16.77
CA PHE A 547 32.57 -9.37 18.17
C PHE A 547 34.06 -9.36 18.50
N GLY A 548 34.93 -9.23 17.48
CA GLY A 548 36.37 -9.20 17.62
C GLY A 548 36.98 -10.59 17.80
N ASN A 549 38.13 -10.65 18.49
CA ASN A 549 38.84 -11.89 18.77
C ASN A 549 38.19 -12.66 19.93
N GLY A 550 38.18 -13.97 19.83
CA GLY A 550 37.76 -14.87 20.90
C GLY A 550 38.36 -16.26 20.76
N ASN A 551 38.15 -17.11 21.76
CA ASN A 551 38.58 -18.49 21.77
C ASN A 551 37.38 -19.43 21.70
N VAL A 552 37.45 -20.44 20.84
CA VAL A 552 36.38 -21.46 20.72
C VAL A 552 36.34 -22.29 22.01
N SER A 553 35.21 -22.28 22.72
CA SER A 553 35.02 -23.01 23.98
C SER A 553 34.19 -24.30 23.81
N ALA A 554 33.33 -24.38 22.78
CA ALA A 554 32.62 -25.61 22.43
C ALA A 554 32.23 -25.63 20.94
N ILE A 555 32.07 -26.83 20.37
CA ILE A 555 31.68 -27.04 18.97
C ILE A 555 30.49 -28.00 18.93
N ASP A 556 29.42 -27.60 18.24
CA ASP A 556 28.21 -28.39 18.01
C ASP A 556 27.82 -28.32 16.53
N GLY A 557 28.34 -29.27 15.73
CA GLY A 557 28.23 -29.24 14.27
C GLY A 557 29.03 -28.07 13.68
N ASN A 558 28.36 -27.22 12.91
CA ASN A 558 28.90 -25.98 12.36
C ASN A 558 28.72 -24.75 13.29
N LYS A 559 28.21 -24.95 14.51
CA LYS A 559 28.05 -23.88 15.50
C LYS A 559 29.19 -23.92 16.50
N LEU A 560 29.90 -22.80 16.60
CA LEU A 560 30.96 -22.54 17.57
C LEU A 560 30.41 -21.72 18.72
N THR A 561 30.66 -22.16 19.95
CA THR A 561 30.57 -21.29 21.13
C THR A 561 31.93 -20.66 21.32
N ILE A 562 32.01 -19.33 21.30
CA ILE A 562 33.25 -18.56 21.34
C ILE A 562 33.18 -17.58 22.51
N ASP A 563 34.22 -17.56 23.34
CA ASP A 563 34.41 -16.57 24.39
C ASP A 563 35.18 -15.38 23.81
N PHE A 564 34.46 -14.31 23.47
CA PHE A 564 35.04 -13.09 22.88
C PHE A 564 35.60 -12.17 23.96
N ASP A 565 36.80 -11.63 23.72
CA ASP A 565 37.55 -10.80 24.67
C ASP A 565 36.75 -9.56 25.15
N LYS A 566 35.88 -9.00 24.29
CA LYS A 566 35.08 -7.79 24.57
C LYS A 566 33.56 -8.00 24.55
N ALA A 567 33.08 -9.12 24.02
CA ALA A 567 31.64 -9.35 23.79
C ALA A 567 31.07 -10.53 24.61
N GLY A 568 31.91 -11.19 25.42
CA GLY A 568 31.53 -12.36 26.22
C GLY A 568 31.25 -13.59 25.37
N GLN A 569 30.64 -14.60 25.98
CA GLN A 569 30.32 -15.86 25.30
C GLN A 569 29.20 -15.68 24.28
N LYS A 570 29.43 -16.07 23.03
CA LYS A 570 28.42 -16.05 21.96
C LYS A 570 28.48 -17.33 21.13
N ARG A 571 27.32 -17.78 20.65
CA ARG A 571 27.22 -18.87 19.67
C ARG A 571 27.15 -18.30 18.27
N VAL A 572 28.04 -18.76 17.39
CA VAL A 572 28.23 -18.24 16.04
C VAL A 572 28.45 -19.43 15.10
N LEU A 573 28.10 -19.30 13.82
CA LEU A 573 28.44 -20.34 12.84
C LEU A 573 29.89 -20.19 12.39
N ASP A 574 30.57 -21.29 12.14
CA ASP A 574 31.97 -21.31 11.71
C ASP A 574 32.24 -20.50 10.44
N GLY A 575 31.27 -20.44 9.51
CA GLY A 575 31.35 -19.61 8.30
C GLY A 575 31.41 -18.10 8.54
N PHE A 576 31.13 -17.60 9.75
CA PHE A 576 31.21 -16.19 10.11
C PHE A 576 32.46 -15.84 10.93
N VAL A 577 33.37 -16.79 11.13
CA VAL A 577 34.62 -16.54 11.83
C VAL A 577 35.82 -16.95 11.01
N THR A 578 36.91 -16.21 11.17
CA THR A 578 38.19 -16.51 10.52
C THR A 578 39.21 -16.91 11.57
N GLY A 579 39.99 -17.96 11.32
CA GLY A 579 41.11 -18.34 12.18
C GLY A 579 42.16 -17.25 12.23
N VAL A 580 42.75 -17.03 13.41
CA VAL A 580 43.78 -16.00 13.67
C VAL A 580 45.15 -16.62 13.80
#